data_AF-X1HZ98-F1
#
_entry.id   AF-X1HZ98-F1
#
_cell.length_a   1.000
_cell.length_b   1.000
_cell.length_c   1.000
_cell.angle_alpha   90.00
_cell.angle_beta   90.00
_cell.angle_gamma   90.00
#
_symmetry.space_group_name_H-M   'P 1'
#
loop_
_entity.id
_entity.type
_entity.pdbx_description
1 polymer ?
#
loop_
_entity_poly.entity_id
_entity_poly.type
_entity_poly.pdbx_seq_one_letter_code
_entity_poly.pdbx_strand_id
1 'polypeptide(L)'
;RPEFALHKEIIRNFCCSILFGEKLIAPGEEGIWTVEFFNALILSGKKNKSVDIPVNRGEYEDLLQSLKKISRQKKVKKIKRVTDPRYL
;
A
#
# COMPACT_ATOMS: atom_id res chain seq x y z
N ARG A 1 -22.41 -2.62 -17.26
CA ARG A 1 -21.11 -3.13 -16.75
C ARG A 1 -20.70 -2.15 -15.66
N PRO A 2 -20.50 -2.55 -14.39
CA PRO A 2 -20.16 -1.57 -13.36
C PRO A 2 -18.77 -1.03 -13.72
N GLU A 3 -18.72 0.23 -14.11
CA GLU A 3 -17.49 0.95 -14.37
C GLU A 3 -16.76 1.09 -13.03
N PHE A 4 -15.48 0.75 -13.02
CA PHE A 4 -14.60 0.95 -11.87
C PHE A 4 -14.79 2.37 -11.34
N ALA A 5 -15.00 2.51 -10.03
CA ALA A 5 -15.22 3.79 -9.38
C ALA A 5 -14.04 4.73 -9.69
N LEU A 6 -14.25 5.68 -10.61
CA LEU A 6 -13.32 6.77 -10.87
C LEU A 6 -13.06 7.48 -9.55
N HIS A 7 -11.85 7.99 -9.30
CA HIS A 7 -11.47 8.63 -8.02
C HIS A 7 -12.53 9.62 -7.48
N LYS A 8 -13.21 10.33 -8.38
CA LYS A 8 -14.34 11.22 -8.09
C LYS A 8 -15.47 10.56 -7.28
N GLU A 9 -15.86 9.35 -7.64
CA GLU A 9 -17.00 8.63 -7.01
C GLU A 9 -16.63 8.12 -5.62
N ILE A 10 -15.41 7.62 -5.43
CA ILE A 10 -14.91 7.23 -4.10
C ILE A 10 -14.83 8.45 -3.17
N ILE A 11 -14.30 9.57 -3.66
CA ILE A 11 -14.20 10.81 -2.88
C ILE A 11 -15.59 11.34 -2.53
N ARG A 12 -16.52 11.34 -3.50
CA ARG A 12 -17.91 11.75 -3.27
C ARG A 12 -18.57 10.89 -2.19
N ASN A 13 -18.50 9.57 -2.31
CA ASN A 13 -19.07 8.65 -1.34
C ASN A 13 -18.44 8.82 0.05
N PHE A 14 -17.13 9.03 0.13
CA PHE A 14 -16.45 9.34 1.39
C PHE A 14 -17.02 10.61 2.04
N CYS A 15 -17.20 11.70 1.28
CA CYS A 15 -17.84 12.91 1.78
C CYS A 15 -19.29 12.65 2.22
N CYS A 16 -20.08 11.91 1.43
CA CYS A 16 -21.45 11.58 1.78
C CYS A 16 -21.56 10.68 3.03
N SER A 17 -20.60 9.78 3.25
CA SER A 17 -20.56 8.97 4.46
C SER A 17 -20.40 9.83 5.71
N ILE A 18 -19.56 10.87 5.64
CA ILE A 18 -19.37 11.84 6.73
C ILE A 18 -20.60 12.72 6.93
N LEU A 19 -21.15 13.28 5.85
CA LEU A 19 -22.22 14.28 5.92
C LEU A 19 -23.60 13.67 6.16
N PHE A 20 -23.85 12.47 5.64
CA PHE A 20 -25.18 11.86 5.55
C PHE A 20 -25.24 10.43 6.10
N GLY A 21 -24.12 9.87 6.59
CA GLY A 21 -24.08 8.50 7.11
C GLY A 21 -24.21 7.42 6.04
N GLU A 22 -23.96 7.73 4.77
CA GLU A 22 -23.94 6.72 3.71
C GLU A 22 -22.88 5.64 3.98
N LYS A 23 -23.15 4.40 3.54
CA LYS A 23 -22.19 3.30 3.62
C LYS A 23 -21.00 3.58 2.71
N LEU A 24 -19.79 3.38 3.23
CA LEU A 24 -18.57 3.48 2.43
C LEU A 24 -18.52 2.39 1.36
N ILE A 25 -18.19 2.78 0.13
CA ILE A 25 -17.89 1.89 -0.99
C ILE A 25 -16.57 1.17 -0.77
N ALA A 26 -15.60 1.87 -0.18
CA ALA A 26 -14.28 1.33 0.16
C ALA A 26 -13.95 1.66 1.63
N PRO A 27 -14.44 0.85 2.59
CA PRO A 27 -14.10 0.99 4.00
C PRO A 27 -12.60 0.87 4.26
N GLY A 28 -12.07 1.64 5.20
CA GLY A 28 -10.65 1.64 5.53
C GLY A 28 -10.16 0.31 6.12
N GLU A 29 -11.03 -0.41 6.85
CA GLU A 29 -10.66 -1.69 7.47
C GLU A 29 -10.29 -2.75 6.44
N GLU A 30 -10.91 -2.72 5.25
CA GLU A 30 -10.61 -3.66 4.16
C GLU A 30 -9.19 -3.48 3.61
N GLY A 31 -8.56 -2.33 3.84
CA GLY A 31 -7.18 -2.05 3.46
C GLY A 31 -6.18 -3.07 4.01
N ILE A 32 -6.50 -3.75 5.12
CA ILE A 32 -5.66 -4.81 5.69
C ILE A 32 -5.39 -5.93 4.68
N TRP A 33 -6.36 -6.30 3.84
CA TRP A 33 -6.21 -7.37 2.86
C TRP A 33 -5.24 -7.00 1.74
N THR A 34 -5.19 -5.73 1.37
CA THR A 34 -4.18 -5.22 0.43
C THR A 34 -2.78 -5.32 1.03
N VAL A 35 -2.64 -5.00 2.32
CA VAL A 35 -1.36 -5.16 3.05
C VAL A 35 -0.95 -6.63 3.12
N GLU A 36 -1.88 -7.54 3.43
CA GLU A 36 -1.64 -8.99 3.45
C GLU A 36 -1.21 -9.53 2.08
N PHE A 37 -1.87 -9.07 1.02
CA PHE A 37 -1.51 -9.44 -0.34
C PHE A 37 -0.08 -9.00 -0.68
N PHE A 38 0.31 -7.76 -0.37
CA PHE A 38 1.68 -7.31 -0.60
C PHE A 38 2.71 -8.06 0.25
N ASN A 39 2.40 -8.34 1.52
CA ASN A 39 3.26 -9.16 2.36
C ASN A 39 3.47 -10.57 1.76
N ALA A 40 2.40 -11.17 1.22
CA ALA A 40 2.46 -12.46 0.54
C ALA A 40 3.34 -12.41 -0.71
N LEU A 41 3.21 -11.37 -1.55
CA LEU A 41 4.07 -11.18 -2.72
C LEU A 41 5.55 -11.07 -2.33
N ILE A 42 5.86 -10.29 -1.28
CA ILE A 42 7.23 -10.14 -0.79
C ILE A 42 7.78 -11.47 -0.27
N LEU A 43 7.01 -12.18 0.56
CA LEU A 43 7.42 -13.45 1.15
C LEU A 43 7.61 -14.53 0.08
N SER A 44 6.66 -14.63 -0.87
CA SER A 44 6.72 -15.54 -2.00
C SER A 44 7.95 -15.26 -2.86
N GLY A 45 8.17 -14.00 -3.25
CA GLY A 45 9.33 -13.62 -4.05
C GLY A 45 10.66 -13.86 -3.35
N LYS A 46 10.71 -13.75 -2.01
CA LYS A 46 11.93 -14.05 -1.23
C LYS A 46 12.18 -15.53 -1.02
N LYS A 47 11.13 -16.35 -0.95
CA LYS A 47 11.24 -17.82 -0.77
C LYS A 47 11.20 -18.60 -2.09
N ASN A 48 10.89 -17.93 -3.21
CA ASN A 48 10.65 -18.53 -4.51
C ASN A 48 9.63 -19.68 -4.47
N LYS A 49 8.55 -19.50 -3.69
CA LYS A 49 7.45 -20.46 -3.55
C LYS A 49 6.12 -19.74 -3.35
N SER A 50 5.02 -20.42 -3.67
CA SER A 50 3.68 -19.96 -3.31
C SER A 50 3.54 -19.83 -1.79
N VAL A 51 2.72 -18.86 -1.35
CA VAL A 51 2.40 -18.64 0.06
C VAL A 51 0.90 -18.36 0.20
N ASP A 52 0.32 -18.77 1.31
CA ASP A 52 -1.09 -18.53 1.61
C ASP A 52 -1.31 -17.10 2.15
N ILE A 53 -2.56 -16.65 2.05
CA ILE A 53 -3.03 -15.35 2.56
C ILE A 53 -4.12 -15.64 3.61
N PRO A 54 -4.03 -15.06 4.83
CA PRO A 54 -3.01 -14.13 5.31
C PRO A 54 -1.65 -14.81 5.54
N VAL A 55 -0.57 -14.03 5.51
CA VAL A 55 0.78 -14.60 5.68
C VAL A 55 1.01 -15.11 7.10
N ASN A 56 1.83 -16.16 7.24
CA ASN A 56 2.29 -16.58 8.56
C ASN A 56 3.14 -15.47 9.19
N ARG A 57 2.73 -14.99 10.38
CA ARG A 57 3.38 -13.86 11.06
C ARG A 57 4.80 -14.15 11.51
N GLY A 58 5.06 -15.35 12.01
CA GLY A 58 6.41 -15.75 12.42
C GLY A 58 7.36 -15.80 11.22
N GLU A 59 6.93 -16.45 10.13
CA GLU A 59 7.73 -16.53 8.92
C GLU A 59 8.04 -15.16 8.31
N TYR A 60 7.07 -14.24 8.36
CA TYR A 60 7.26 -12.89 7.85
C TYR A 60 8.19 -12.06 8.75
N GLU A 61 8.07 -12.20 10.07
CA GLU A 61 8.99 -11.55 11.02
C GLU A 61 10.43 -12.04 10.84
N ASP A 62 10.64 -13.35 10.67
CA ASP A 62 11.96 -13.92 10.38
C ASP A 62 12.57 -13.33 9.10
N LEU A 63 11.75 -13.19 8.06
CA LEU A 63 12.15 -12.50 6.83
C LEU A 63 12.55 -11.05 7.12
N LEU A 64 11.73 -10.29 7.85
CA LEU A 64 12.03 -8.89 8.18
C LEU A 64 13.33 -8.76 8.98
N GLN A 65 13.58 -9.63 9.95
CA GLN A 65 14.82 -9.65 10.73
C GLN A 65 16.04 -9.95 9.84
N SER A 66 15.92 -10.89 8.91
CA SER A 66 16.99 -11.18 7.94
C SER A 66 17.29 -9.97 7.05
N LEU A 67 16.26 -9.27 6.56
CA LEU A 67 16.39 -8.09 5.72
C LEU A 67 17.00 -6.92 6.50
N LYS A 68 16.61 -6.69 7.75
CA LYS A 68 17.19 -5.66 8.62
C LYS A 68 18.71 -5.84 8.76
N LYS A 69 19.19 -7.06 9.01
CA LYS A 69 20.64 -7.38 9.16
C LYS A 69 21.46 -7.01 7.91
N ILE A 70 20.92 -7.23 6.72
CA ILE A 70 21.62 -6.93 5.46
C ILE A 70 21.34 -5.52 4.92
N SER A 71 20.33 -4.82 5.47
CA SER A 71 19.97 -3.47 5.06
C SER A 71 21.12 -2.48 5.34
N ARG A 72 21.24 -1.46 4.49
CA ARG A 72 22.20 -0.37 4.64
C ARG A 72 21.47 0.96 4.51
N GLN A 73 21.92 1.97 5.25
CA GLN A 73 21.31 3.29 5.17
C GLN A 73 21.44 3.86 3.77
N LYS A 74 20.32 4.35 3.22
CA LYS A 74 20.31 5.01 1.92
C LYS A 74 20.98 6.38 2.07
N LYS A 75 22.05 6.62 1.31
CA LYS A 75 22.65 7.95 1.21
C LYS A 75 21.64 8.91 0.57
N VAL A 76 21.12 9.84 1.35
CA VAL A 76 20.19 10.86 0.87
C VAL A 76 20.98 11.90 0.07
N LYS A 77 20.71 11.99 -1.24
CA LYS A 77 21.22 13.09 -2.07
C LYS A 77 20.43 14.36 -1.75
N LYS A 78 21.09 15.53 -1.73
CA LYS A 78 20.40 16.82 -1.61
C LYS A 78 19.34 16.92 -2.72
N ILE A 79 18.07 17.03 -2.33
CA ILE A 79 16.96 17.17 -3.27
C ILE A 79 17.07 18.55 -3.89
N LYS A 80 17.39 18.63 -5.18
CA LYS A 80 17.24 19.86 -5.96
C LYS A 80 15.80 19.95 -6.43
N ARG A 81 15.00 20.79 -5.76
CA ARG A 81 13.68 21.18 -6.26
C ARG A 81 13.90 22.30 -7.27
N VAL A 82 14.04 21.94 -8.55
CA VAL A 82 14.06 22.90 -9.64
C VAL A 82 12.69 22.86 -10.29
N THR A 83 11.91 23.92 -10.12
CA THR A 83 10.69 24.15 -10.90
C THR A 83 11.09 24.64 -12.29
N ASP A 84 10.36 24.26 -13.33
CA ASP A 84 10.64 24.71 -14.70
C ASP A 84 10.56 26.26 -14.77
N PRO A 85 11.66 26.96 -15.12
CA PRO A 85 11.66 28.42 -15.18
C PRO A 85 10.87 28.99 -16.37
N ARG A 86 10.35 28.17 -17.29
CA ARG A 86 9.60 28.61 -18.48
C ARG A 86 8.11 28.83 -18.24
N TYR A 87 7.62 28.67 -17.01
CA TYR A 87 6.21 28.87 -16.64
C TYR A 87 6.02 29.93 -15.53
N LEU A 88 6.79 31.01 -15.60
CA LEU A 88 6.55 32.25 -14.85
C LEU A 88 6.06 33.35 -15.80
#